data_AF-A0AAV5T3D1-F1
#
_entry.id   AF-A0AAV5T3D1-F1
#
_cell.length_a   1.000
_cell.length_b   1.000
_cell.length_c   1.000
_cell.angle_alpha   90.00
_cell.angle_beta   90.00
_cell.angle_gamma   90.00
#
_symmetry.space_group_name_H-M   'P 1'
#
loop_
_entity.id
_entity.type
_entity.pdbx_description
1 polymer ?
#
loop_
_entity_poly.entity_id
_entity_poly.type
_entity_poly.pdbx_seq_one_letter_code
_entity_poly.pdbx_strand_id
1 'polypeptide(L)'
;LSSLFSSLDLLWLEWLFESVSLVEALFLVQLLYCLLLFIYHNRKTIIQDFYNEKAEFTDTRAGHICPSSDVIFALEDEEAERVWVTGSFLNWQTLVEMRKGKRRPDEWRVRLTLPHGHHQFRFVVDGFWHLKDGLALECDDMGDLCHYMHLPIDARRKRFERLQQSKQRAKWNMEKGEFIEAKDIYMYR
;
A
#
# COMPACT_ATOMS: atom_id res chain seq x y z
N LEU A 1 -12.71 73.33 38.17
CA LEU A 1 -13.31 72.48 37.10
C LEU A 1 -12.49 71.22 37.02
N SER A 2 -13.12 70.11 37.41
CA SER A 2 -12.78 68.70 37.14
C SER A 2 -11.32 68.26 37.40
N SER A 3 -10.94 67.48 38.41
CA SER A 3 -11.67 66.47 39.20
C SER A 3 -12.67 65.67 38.37
N LEU A 4 -12.18 64.92 37.37
CA LEU A 4 -12.81 63.77 36.73
C LEU A 4 -11.83 63.32 35.63
N PHE A 5 -11.65 62.01 35.45
CA PHE A 5 -10.75 61.33 34.52
C PHE A 5 -9.31 61.10 34.98
N SER A 6 -9.08 59.97 35.65
CA SER A 6 -7.91 59.10 35.37
C SER A 6 -7.97 57.71 36.01
N SER A 7 -9.10 57.31 36.63
CA SER A 7 -9.25 55.99 37.26
C SER A 7 -10.09 54.99 36.44
N LEU A 8 -10.53 55.37 35.25
CA LEU A 8 -11.09 54.48 34.24
C LEU A 8 -10.05 54.46 33.12
N ASP A 9 -9.33 53.35 32.94
CA ASP A 9 -8.62 52.95 31.69
C ASP A 9 -7.54 51.88 31.90
N LEU A 10 -7.46 51.20 33.05
CA LEU A 10 -6.50 50.11 33.24
C LEU A 10 -7.12 48.71 33.29
N LEU A 11 -8.41 48.58 33.60
CA LEU A 11 -9.11 47.28 33.56
C LEU A 11 -9.36 46.75 32.13
N TRP A 12 -9.41 47.65 31.14
CA TRP A 12 -9.56 47.26 29.72
C TRP A 12 -8.26 46.69 29.14
N LEU A 13 -7.10 47.14 29.60
CA LEU A 13 -5.79 46.67 29.13
C LEU A 13 -5.43 45.30 29.68
N GLU A 14 -5.82 44.97 30.92
CA GLU A 14 -5.66 43.61 31.46
C GLU A 14 -6.54 42.59 30.72
N TRP A 15 -7.77 42.96 30.37
CA TRP A 15 -8.66 42.12 29.55
C TRP A 15 -8.15 41.93 28.11
N LEU A 16 -7.54 42.97 27.53
CA LEU A 16 -6.88 42.91 26.22
C LEU A 16 -5.65 41.99 26.26
N PHE A 17 -4.89 41.99 27.36
CA PHE A 17 -3.71 41.14 27.50
C PHE A 17 -4.08 39.66 27.74
N GLU A 18 -5.13 39.40 28.53
CA GLU A 18 -5.64 38.02 28.72
C GLU A 18 -6.28 37.44 27.45
N SER A 19 -7.03 38.24 26.69
CA SER A 19 -7.66 37.80 25.44
C SER A 19 -6.66 37.56 24.30
N VAL A 20 -5.56 38.31 24.24
CA VAL A 20 -4.45 38.04 23.31
C VAL A 20 -3.81 36.68 23.62
N SER A 21 -3.62 36.32 24.88
CA SER A 21 -3.07 35.02 25.28
C SER A 21 -3.96 33.82 24.88
N LEU A 22 -5.29 33.99 24.92
CA LEU A 22 -6.24 32.94 24.54
C LEU A 22 -6.30 32.74 23.03
N VAL A 23 -6.20 33.82 22.24
CA VAL A 23 -6.13 33.75 20.79
C VAL A 23 -4.82 33.08 20.34
N GLU A 24 -3.71 33.40 20.98
CA GLU A 24 -2.42 32.72 20.75
C GLU A 24 -2.48 31.23 21.13
N ALA A 25 -3.11 30.91 22.27
CA ALA A 25 -3.31 29.52 22.70
C ALA A 25 -4.18 28.73 21.71
N LEU A 26 -5.27 29.31 21.20
CA LEU A 26 -6.12 28.71 20.17
C LEU A 26 -5.35 28.50 18.85
N PHE A 27 -4.48 29.45 18.46
CA PHE A 27 -3.60 29.29 17.32
C PHE A 27 -2.62 28.13 17.51
N LEU A 28 -2.01 27.99 18.69
CA LEU A 28 -1.10 26.89 19.01
C LEU A 28 -1.81 25.53 19.04
N VAL A 29 -3.03 25.46 19.57
CA VAL A 29 -3.85 24.23 19.55
C VAL A 29 -4.22 23.85 18.12
N GLN A 30 -4.59 24.82 17.28
CA GLN A 30 -4.86 24.58 15.87
C GLN A 30 -3.61 24.12 15.11
N LEU A 31 -2.44 24.71 15.42
CA LEU A 31 -1.15 24.30 14.85
C LEU A 31 -0.76 22.88 15.26
N LEU A 32 -0.97 22.51 16.52
CA LEU A 32 -0.77 21.15 17.03
C LEU A 32 -1.72 20.14 16.37
N TYR A 33 -3.00 20.49 16.20
CA TYR A 33 -3.97 19.65 15.52
C TYR A 33 -3.61 19.46 14.04
N CYS A 34 -3.19 20.53 13.35
CA CYS A 34 -2.69 20.47 11.97
C CYS A 34 -1.41 19.63 11.86
N LEU A 35 -0.47 19.75 12.80
CA LEU A 35 0.74 18.91 12.85
C LEU A 35 0.40 17.44 13.07
N LEU A 36 -0.52 17.13 14.00
CA LEU A 36 -0.99 15.76 14.24
C LEU A 36 -1.68 15.17 13.01
N LEU A 37 -2.53 15.94 12.33
CA LEU A 37 -3.15 15.53 11.07
C LEU A 37 -2.12 15.35 9.95
N PHE A 38 -1.12 16.22 9.86
CA PHE A 38 -0.04 16.12 8.87
C PHE A 38 0.85 14.88 9.11
N ILE A 39 1.19 14.58 10.37
CA ILE A 39 1.92 13.37 10.75
C ILE A 39 1.07 12.13 10.46
N TYR A 40 -0.23 12.16 10.76
CA TYR A 40 -1.15 11.07 10.47
C TYR A 40 -1.33 10.83 8.96
N HIS A 41 -1.39 11.90 8.16
CA HIS A 41 -1.51 11.82 6.71
C HIS A 41 -0.22 11.31 6.06
N ASN A 42 0.96 11.80 6.50
CA ASN A 42 2.24 11.31 6.02
C ASN A 42 2.47 9.82 6.35
N ARG A 43 1.96 9.32 7.49
CA ARG A 43 2.11 7.91 7.83
C ARG A 43 1.34 6.98 6.88
N LYS A 44 0.23 7.44 6.29
CA LYS A 44 -0.52 6.68 5.27
C LYS A 44 0.18 6.67 3.91
N THR A 45 0.83 7.77 3.53
CA THR A 45 1.54 7.86 2.24
C THR A 45 2.84 7.06 2.30
N ILE A 46 3.63 7.16 3.38
CA ILE A 46 4.90 6.42 3.54
C ILE A 46 4.72 4.90 3.43
N ILE A 47 3.65 4.35 4.00
CA ILE A 47 3.39 2.90 3.93
C ILE A 47 3.04 2.50 2.49
N GLN A 48 2.19 3.28 1.81
CA GLN A 48 1.81 3.02 0.41
C GLN A 48 2.98 3.20 -0.55
N ASP A 49 3.81 4.22 -0.32
CA ASP A 49 5.02 4.50 -1.10
C ASP A 49 6.08 3.43 -0.85
N PHE A 50 6.20 2.89 0.37
CA PHE A 50 7.04 1.71 0.65
C PHE A 50 6.55 0.44 -0.07
N TYR A 51 5.23 0.24 -0.19
CA TYR A 51 4.67 -0.85 -1.00
C TYR A 51 4.95 -0.66 -2.49
N ASN A 52 4.82 0.58 -2.99
CA ASN A 52 5.04 0.91 -4.39
C ASN A 52 6.55 0.83 -4.75
N GLU A 53 7.43 1.30 -3.89
CA GLU A 53 8.89 1.25 -4.05
C GLU A 53 9.40 -0.20 -4.05
N LYS A 54 8.86 -1.08 -3.20
CA LYS A 54 9.17 -2.53 -3.27
C LYS A 54 8.58 -3.20 -4.51
N ALA A 55 7.41 -2.78 -4.99
CA ALA A 55 6.86 -3.29 -6.24
C ALA A 55 7.75 -2.89 -7.44
N GLU A 56 8.35 -1.70 -7.41
CA GLU A 56 9.30 -1.22 -8.41
C GLU A 56 10.69 -1.90 -8.28
N PHE A 57 11.15 -2.17 -7.06
CA PHE A 57 12.41 -2.89 -6.78
C PHE A 57 12.34 -4.40 -7.10
N THR A 58 11.18 -4.94 -7.46
CA THR A 58 11.10 -6.25 -8.13
C THR A 58 11.54 -6.21 -9.60
N ASP A 59 12.21 -5.13 -10.03
CA ASP A 59 13.17 -5.15 -11.12
C ASP A 59 14.33 -6.09 -10.72
N THR A 60 14.14 -7.38 -11.00
CA THR A 60 15.26 -8.32 -11.03
C THR A 60 16.37 -7.72 -11.91
N ARG A 61 17.63 -7.95 -11.52
CA ARG A 61 18.90 -7.47 -12.12
C ARG A 61 19.07 -7.60 -13.66
N ALA A 62 18.02 -7.98 -14.39
CA ALA A 62 17.93 -8.18 -15.83
C ALA A 62 16.89 -7.28 -16.55
N GLY A 63 16.33 -6.23 -15.93
CA GLY A 63 15.52 -5.23 -16.63
C GLY A 63 14.18 -5.76 -17.18
N HIS A 64 13.61 -6.77 -16.50
CA HIS A 64 12.32 -7.34 -16.86
C HIS A 64 11.27 -6.86 -15.86
N ILE A 65 10.31 -6.05 -16.34
CA ILE A 65 9.12 -5.65 -15.58
C ILE A 65 8.39 -6.93 -15.13
N CYS A 66 8.46 -7.26 -13.85
CA CYS A 66 7.69 -8.35 -13.27
C CYS A 66 6.24 -7.88 -13.16
N PRO A 67 5.28 -8.50 -13.88
CA PRO A 67 3.90 -8.11 -13.70
C PRO A 67 3.47 -8.42 -12.26
N SER A 68 2.66 -7.54 -11.68
CA SER A 68 2.10 -7.69 -10.34
C SER A 68 0.59 -7.88 -10.43
N SER A 69 0.04 -8.69 -9.53
CA SER A 69 -1.38 -8.96 -9.43
C SER A 69 -1.91 -8.53 -8.07
N ASP A 70 -3.13 -8.00 -8.06
CA ASP A 70 -3.82 -7.66 -6.82
C ASP A 70 -4.41 -8.90 -6.18
N VAL A 71 -4.06 -9.14 -4.93
CA VAL A 71 -4.50 -10.26 -4.11
C VAL A 71 -5.27 -9.72 -2.92
N ILE A 72 -6.39 -10.37 -2.59
CA ILE A 72 -7.17 -10.05 -1.40
C ILE A 72 -6.91 -11.15 -0.37
N PHE A 73 -6.32 -10.76 0.75
CA PHE A 73 -6.20 -11.61 1.93
C PHE A 73 -7.44 -11.42 2.77
N ALA A 74 -8.06 -12.54 3.17
CA ALA A 74 -9.28 -12.54 3.96
C ALA A 74 -9.18 -13.56 5.10
N LEU A 75 -9.53 -13.15 6.31
CA LEU A 75 -9.62 -14.00 7.51
C LEU A 75 -10.98 -13.78 8.18
N GLU A 76 -11.68 -14.86 8.48
CA GLU A 76 -12.95 -14.84 9.20
C GLU A 76 -12.64 -15.03 10.68
N ASP A 77 -12.82 -13.99 11.48
CA ASP A 77 -12.57 -14.00 12.91
C ASP A 77 -13.36 -12.87 13.59
N GLU A 78 -14.42 -13.25 14.30
CA GLU A 78 -15.32 -12.32 14.99
C GLU A 78 -14.70 -11.77 16.28
N GLU A 79 -13.95 -12.61 17.00
CA GLU A 79 -13.41 -12.33 18.34
C GLU A 79 -12.11 -11.54 18.28
N ALA A 80 -11.36 -11.64 17.18
CA ALA A 80 -10.13 -10.90 16.98
C ALA A 80 -10.33 -9.38 17.15
N GLU A 81 -9.43 -8.75 17.91
CA GLU A 81 -9.39 -7.29 18.04
C GLU A 81 -8.60 -6.64 16.91
N ARG A 82 -7.48 -7.26 16.53
CA ARG A 82 -6.58 -6.77 15.48
C ARG A 82 -5.96 -7.93 14.71
N VAL A 83 -6.03 -7.81 13.39
CA VAL A 83 -5.46 -8.79 12.47
C VAL A 83 -4.44 -8.11 11.56
N TRP A 84 -3.28 -8.74 11.43
CA TRP A 84 -2.24 -8.35 10.49
C TRP A 84 -1.87 -9.50 9.57
N VAL A 85 -1.30 -9.16 8.42
CA VAL A 85 -0.65 -10.10 7.52
C VAL A 85 0.81 -9.70 7.31
N THR A 86 1.70 -10.69 7.24
CA THR A 86 3.11 -10.51 6.88
C THR A 86 3.55 -11.67 5.98
N GLY A 87 4.61 -11.49 5.22
CA GLY A 87 5.09 -12.52 4.30
C GLY A 87 6.41 -12.19 3.63
N SER A 88 6.81 -13.09 2.74
CA SER A 88 8.05 -13.01 1.95
C SER A 88 8.13 -11.74 1.12
N PHE A 89 6.99 -11.26 0.58
CA PHE A 89 6.89 -10.01 -0.18
C PHE A 89 7.20 -8.76 0.67
N LEU A 90 7.17 -8.87 2.00
CA LEU A 90 7.58 -7.83 2.95
C LEU A 90 8.91 -8.14 3.64
N ASN A 91 9.63 -9.17 3.21
CA ASN A 91 10.81 -9.73 3.88
C ASN A 91 10.53 -10.07 5.36
N TRP A 92 9.28 -10.40 5.72
CA TRP A 92 8.86 -10.68 7.09
C TRP A 92 9.08 -9.55 8.11
N GLN A 93 9.46 -8.34 7.68
CA GLN A 93 9.81 -7.22 8.55
C GLN A 93 8.65 -6.26 8.82
N THR A 94 7.57 -6.35 8.03
CA THR A 94 6.46 -5.40 8.08
C THR A 94 5.15 -6.15 8.25
N LEU A 95 4.33 -5.66 9.18
CA LEU A 95 2.97 -6.15 9.42
C LEU A 95 1.98 -5.21 8.75
N VAL A 96 1.09 -5.76 7.92
CA VAL A 96 0.01 -5.00 7.29
C VAL A 96 -1.26 -5.20 8.07
N GLU A 97 -1.81 -4.11 8.61
CA GLU A 97 -3.09 -4.15 9.32
C GLU A 97 -4.26 -4.44 8.36
N MET A 98 -5.06 -5.43 8.70
CA MET A 98 -6.28 -5.80 7.98
C MET A 98 -7.47 -5.00 8.52
N ARG A 99 -8.52 -4.84 7.71
CA ARG A 99 -9.70 -4.06 8.08
C ARG A 99 -10.98 -4.87 7.93
N LYS A 100 -11.86 -4.78 8.92
CA LYS A 100 -13.23 -5.30 8.84
C LYS A 100 -14.03 -4.52 7.78
N GLY A 101 -14.79 -5.24 6.96
CA GLY A 101 -15.64 -4.61 5.94
C GLY A 101 -16.95 -4.09 6.56
N LYS A 102 -17.47 -2.95 6.07
CA LYS A 102 -18.77 -2.42 6.54
C LYS A 102 -19.95 -3.39 6.39
N ARG A 103 -19.86 -4.33 5.45
CA ARG A 103 -20.92 -5.32 5.15
C ARG A 103 -20.73 -6.66 5.85
N ARG A 104 -19.53 -6.92 6.37
CA ARG A 104 -19.11 -8.19 6.97
C ARG A 104 -18.14 -7.88 8.11
N PRO A 105 -18.65 -7.64 9.32
CA PRO A 105 -17.84 -7.31 10.48
C PRO A 105 -17.08 -8.53 11.04
N ASP A 106 -17.44 -9.73 10.60
CA ASP A 106 -16.81 -11.02 10.83
C ASP A 106 -15.56 -11.26 9.96
N GLU A 107 -15.43 -10.54 8.84
CA GLU A 107 -14.38 -10.76 7.85
C GLU A 107 -13.35 -9.62 7.81
N TRP A 108 -12.12 -9.95 8.17
CA TRP A 108 -10.95 -9.10 8.01
C TRP A 108 -10.42 -9.19 6.60
N ARG A 109 -10.15 -8.05 5.95
CA ARG A 109 -9.60 -8.01 4.59
C ARG A 109 -8.50 -6.99 4.40
N VAL A 110 -7.58 -7.31 3.50
CA VAL A 110 -6.61 -6.38 2.94
C VAL A 110 -6.32 -6.73 1.48
N ARG A 111 -6.16 -5.70 0.65
CA ARG A 111 -5.76 -5.86 -0.77
C ARG A 111 -4.29 -5.49 -0.88
N LEU A 112 -3.48 -6.39 -1.40
CA LEU A 112 -2.05 -6.19 -1.63
C LEU A 112 -1.71 -6.51 -3.08
N THR A 113 -0.88 -5.67 -3.68
CA THR A 113 -0.33 -5.90 -5.01
C THR A 113 0.97 -6.69 -4.86
N LEU A 114 0.98 -7.93 -5.38
CA LEU A 114 2.10 -8.85 -5.24
C LEU A 114 2.69 -9.18 -6.61
N PRO A 115 4.03 -9.30 -6.73
CA PRO A 115 4.65 -9.74 -7.97
C PRO A 115 4.24 -11.20 -8.26
N HIS A 116 4.24 -11.62 -9.51
CA HIS A 116 4.04 -13.04 -9.82
C HIS A 116 5.14 -13.93 -9.20
N GLY A 117 4.77 -15.15 -8.85
CA GLY A 117 5.69 -16.11 -8.25
C GLY A 117 5.16 -16.73 -6.97
N HIS A 118 6.07 -17.33 -6.22
CA HIS A 118 5.78 -18.02 -4.97
C HIS A 118 5.92 -17.06 -3.78
N HIS A 119 4.89 -16.98 -2.95
CA HIS A 119 4.86 -16.12 -1.77
C HIS A 119 4.42 -16.89 -0.56
N GLN A 120 5.20 -16.77 0.52
CA GLN A 120 4.84 -17.29 1.83
C GLN A 120 4.31 -16.16 2.69
N PHE A 121 3.35 -16.44 3.56
CA PHE A 121 2.73 -15.47 4.45
C PHE A 121 2.17 -16.11 5.71
N ARG A 122 1.92 -15.27 6.72
CA ARG A 122 1.27 -15.64 7.98
C ARG A 122 0.29 -14.55 8.40
N PHE A 123 -0.78 -14.96 9.07
CA PHE A 123 -1.64 -14.05 9.79
C PHE A 123 -1.13 -13.88 11.22
N VAL A 124 -1.25 -12.67 11.74
CA VAL A 124 -1.03 -12.36 13.15
C VAL A 124 -2.35 -11.86 13.69
N VAL A 125 -2.93 -12.58 14.65
CA VAL A 125 -4.19 -12.23 15.31
C VAL A 125 -3.86 -11.91 16.76
N ASP A 126 -4.13 -10.69 17.19
CA ASP A 126 -3.88 -10.22 18.57
C ASP A 126 -2.47 -10.48 19.09
N GLY A 127 -1.49 -10.46 18.17
CA GLY A 127 -0.07 -10.67 18.46
C GLY A 127 0.42 -12.11 18.33
N PHE A 128 -0.48 -13.07 18.05
CA PHE A 128 -0.14 -14.48 17.88
C PHE A 128 -0.21 -14.92 16.42
N TRP A 129 0.69 -15.82 16.03
CA TRP A 129 0.65 -16.44 14.71
C TRP A 129 -0.61 -17.29 14.56
N HIS A 130 -1.33 -17.09 13.47
CA HIS A 130 -2.56 -17.78 13.18
C HIS A 130 -2.50 -18.44 11.79
N LEU A 131 -2.92 -19.70 11.74
CA LEU A 131 -3.09 -20.44 10.50
C LEU A 131 -4.59 -20.55 10.19
N LYS A 132 -4.96 -20.12 8.99
CA LYS A 132 -6.33 -20.22 8.48
C LYS A 132 -6.54 -21.55 7.79
N ASP A 133 -7.60 -22.25 8.18
CA ASP A 133 -8.04 -23.47 7.51
C ASP A 133 -8.44 -23.23 6.04
N GLY A 134 -8.20 -24.22 5.19
CA GLY A 134 -8.53 -24.18 3.77
C GLY A 134 -7.56 -23.37 2.89
N LEU A 135 -6.53 -22.75 3.47
CA LEU A 135 -5.40 -22.20 2.72
C LEU A 135 -4.26 -23.23 2.63
N ALA A 136 -3.50 -23.16 1.53
CA ALA A 136 -2.35 -24.02 1.35
C ALA A 136 -1.26 -23.70 2.37
N LEU A 137 -0.59 -24.74 2.86
CA LEU A 137 0.45 -24.68 3.89
C LEU A 137 1.75 -25.27 3.38
N GLU A 138 2.86 -24.68 3.79
CA GLU A 138 4.22 -25.14 3.53
C GLU A 138 5.07 -24.92 4.79
N CYS A 139 6.11 -25.72 4.99
CA CYS A 139 7.11 -25.46 6.00
C CYS A 139 8.09 -24.39 5.49
N ASP A 140 8.42 -23.42 6.32
CA ASP A 140 9.50 -22.48 6.05
C ASP A 140 10.88 -23.11 6.25
N ASP A 141 11.94 -22.34 6.00
CA ASP A 141 13.33 -22.79 6.16
C ASP A 141 13.68 -23.17 7.61
N MET A 142 12.89 -22.71 8.60
CA MET A 142 13.05 -23.05 10.00
C MET A 142 12.24 -24.29 10.40
N GLY A 143 11.44 -24.83 9.49
CA GLY A 143 10.57 -25.99 9.72
C GLY A 143 9.19 -25.65 10.28
N ASP A 144 8.87 -24.36 10.42
CA ASP A 144 7.59 -23.90 10.93
C ASP A 144 6.56 -23.79 9.80
N LEU A 145 5.30 -24.15 10.09
CA LEU A 145 4.23 -24.05 9.10
C LEU A 145 3.86 -22.59 8.80
N CYS A 146 3.71 -22.28 7.53
CA CYS A 146 3.23 -20.99 7.02
C CYS A 146 2.27 -21.20 5.85
N HIS A 147 1.48 -20.18 5.53
CA HIS A 147 0.70 -20.22 4.30
C HIS A 147 1.57 -19.88 3.11
N TYR A 148 1.22 -20.45 1.97
CA TYR A 148 1.84 -20.04 0.72
C TYR A 148 0.79 -19.83 -0.37
N MET A 149 1.15 -19.02 -1.36
CA MET A 149 0.40 -18.87 -2.58
C MET A 149 1.32 -18.75 -3.77
N HIS A 150 0.88 -19.34 -4.88
CA HIS A 150 1.55 -19.21 -6.17
C HIS A 150 0.72 -18.31 -7.08
N LEU A 151 1.26 -17.14 -7.41
CA LEU A 151 0.65 -16.23 -8.36
C LEU A 151 1.14 -16.57 -9.77
N PRO A 152 0.29 -17.21 -10.60
CA PRO A 152 0.69 -17.62 -11.93
C PRO A 152 1.02 -16.39 -12.76
N ILE A 153 2.05 -16.48 -13.58
CA ILE A 153 2.42 -15.38 -14.46
C ILE A 153 1.32 -15.23 -15.52
N ASP A 154 0.65 -14.06 -15.53
CA ASP A 154 -0.54 -13.79 -16.33
C ASP A 154 -0.33 -14.06 -17.83
N ALA A 155 -1.39 -14.49 -18.53
CA ALA A 155 -1.40 -14.65 -20.01
C ALA A 155 -1.03 -13.36 -20.78
N ARG A 156 -1.07 -12.20 -20.11
CA ARG A 156 -0.49 -10.94 -20.61
C ARG A 156 0.99 -11.09 -20.98
N ARG A 157 1.77 -11.91 -20.25
CA ARG A 157 3.16 -12.25 -20.60
C ARG A 157 3.23 -13.05 -21.91
N LYS A 158 2.42 -14.09 -22.09
CA LYS A 158 2.36 -14.83 -23.38
C LYS A 158 1.98 -13.93 -24.56
N ARG A 159 1.15 -12.91 -24.34
CA ARG A 159 0.81 -11.90 -25.37
C ARG A 159 1.98 -10.95 -25.62
N PHE A 160 2.65 -10.48 -24.56
CA PHE A 160 3.81 -9.60 -24.65
C PHE A 160 5.02 -10.29 -25.30
N GLU A 161 5.33 -11.53 -24.92
CA GLU A 161 6.38 -12.36 -25.52
C GLU A 161 6.12 -12.61 -27.01
N ARG A 162 4.87 -12.96 -27.38
CA ARG A 162 4.47 -13.08 -28.79
C ARG A 162 4.65 -11.78 -29.56
N LEU A 163 4.32 -10.63 -28.95
CA LEU A 163 4.54 -9.31 -29.55
C LEU A 163 6.03 -9.00 -29.75
N GLN A 164 6.88 -9.33 -28.78
CA GLN A 164 8.33 -9.11 -28.90
C GLN A 164 8.96 -10.03 -29.96
N GLN A 165 8.59 -11.31 -29.98
CA GLN A 165 9.01 -12.25 -31.03
C GLN A 165 8.54 -11.81 -32.42
N SER A 166 7.30 -11.35 -32.53
CA SER A 166 6.75 -10.80 -33.78
C SER A 166 7.53 -9.57 -34.25
N LYS A 167 7.85 -8.63 -33.34
CA LYS A 167 8.67 -7.45 -33.65
C LYS A 167 10.09 -7.82 -34.08
N GLN A 168 10.73 -8.76 -33.40
CA GLN A 168 12.07 -9.25 -33.77
C GLN A 168 12.05 -9.95 -35.13
N ARG A 169 11.01 -10.74 -35.42
CA ARG A 169 10.84 -11.40 -36.71
C ARG A 169 10.57 -10.41 -37.84
N ALA A 170 9.74 -9.40 -37.60
CA ALA A 170 9.53 -8.33 -38.57
C ALA A 170 10.82 -7.56 -38.86
N LYS A 171 11.62 -7.26 -37.81
CA LYS A 171 12.93 -6.64 -37.95
C LYS A 171 13.89 -7.51 -38.78
N TRP A 172 13.98 -8.81 -38.48
CA TRP A 172 14.78 -9.77 -39.25
C TRP A 172 14.35 -9.82 -40.73
N ASN A 173 13.04 -9.87 -41.00
CA ASN A 173 12.52 -9.92 -42.36
C ASN A 173 12.81 -8.63 -43.15
N MET A 174 12.72 -7.46 -42.49
CA MET A 174 13.13 -6.18 -43.07
C MET A 174 14.64 -6.15 -43.38
N GLU A 175 15.48 -6.67 -42.48
CA GLU A 175 16.93 -6.75 -42.68
C GLU A 175 17.32 -7.69 -43.83
N LYS A 176 16.50 -8.71 -44.11
CA LYS A 176 16.70 -9.65 -45.24
C LYS A 176 16.02 -9.22 -46.55
N GLY A 177 15.28 -8.11 -46.57
CA GLY A 177 14.57 -7.65 -47.76
C GLY A 177 13.40 -8.52 -48.20
N GLU A 178 12.91 -9.42 -47.34
CA GLU A 178 11.72 -10.23 -47.61
C GLU A 178 10.47 -9.41 -47.25
N PHE A 179 9.80 -8.87 -48.27
CA PHE A 179 8.56 -8.11 -48.11
C PHE A 179 7.49 -9.00 -47.45
N ILE A 180 6.99 -8.57 -46.29
CA ILE A 180 5.88 -9.22 -45.61
C ILE A 180 4.61 -8.85 -46.39
N GLU A 181 3.91 -9.83 -46.97
CA GLU A 181 2.63 -9.58 -47.64
C GLU A 181 1.62 -8.97 -46.65
N ALA A 182 0.90 -7.94 -47.08
CA ALA A 182 -0.04 -7.16 -46.27
C ALA A 182 -1.17 -8.00 -45.63
N LYS A 183 -1.32 -9.28 -46.03
CA LYS A 183 -2.27 -10.23 -45.47
C LYS A 183 -1.93 -10.63 -44.02
N ASP A 184 -0.65 -10.57 -43.63
CA ASP A 184 -0.20 -10.92 -42.27
C ASP A 184 -0.40 -9.80 -41.23
N ILE A 185 -0.76 -8.58 -41.69
CA ILE A 185 -1.00 -7.42 -40.82
C ILE A 185 -2.42 -7.45 -40.23
N TYR A 186 -3.39 -8.07 -40.92
CA TYR A 186 -4.80 -8.08 -40.49
C TYR A 186 -5.13 -9.03 -39.33
N MET A 187 -4.18 -9.85 -38.87
CA MET A 187 -4.36 -10.73 -37.71
C MET A 187 -4.13 -10.04 -36.35
N TYR A 188 -3.85 -8.72 -36.34
CA TYR A 188 -3.49 -7.97 -35.13
C TYR A 188 -4.54 -6.93 -34.68
N ARG A 189 -5.78 -6.97 -35.20
CA ARG A 189 -6.88 -6.12 -34.73
C ARG A 189 -7.73 -6.82 -33.67
#